data_AF-A0A099KBS0-F1
#
_entry.id   AF-A0A099KBS0-F1
#
_cell.length_a   1.000
_cell.length_b   1.000
_cell.length_c   1.000
_cell.angle_alpha   90.00
_cell.angle_beta   90.00
_cell.angle_gamma   90.00
#
_symmetry.space_group_name_H-M   'P 1'
#
loop_
_entity.id
_entity.type
_entity.pdbx_description
1 polymer ?
#
loop_
_entity_poly.entity_id
_entity_poly.type
_entity_poly.pdbx_seq_one_letter_code
_entity_poly.pdbx_strand_id
1 'polypeptide(L)'
;MDFEPEFDSRYRKPCAPCPMCKKHINHGELECYHCGYELTVYDIRLLKQYMRKQKYNGIWLALKVPPIAIILFTIYFLLFE
;
A
#
# COMPACT_ATOMS: atom_id res chain seq x y z
N MET A 1 20.66 -6.87 -8.95
CA MET A 1 20.29 -7.07 -7.55
C MET A 1 19.03 -6.26 -7.29
N ASP A 2 17.90 -6.92 -7.00
CA ASP A 2 16.69 -6.21 -6.56
C ASP A 2 16.92 -5.75 -5.11
N PHE A 3 17.09 -4.44 -4.92
CA PHE A 3 17.17 -3.85 -3.58
C PHE A 3 15.83 -4.10 -2.87
N GLU A 4 15.77 -5.10 -2.00
CA GLU A 4 14.63 -5.27 -1.10
C GLU A 4 14.84 -4.29 0.05
N PRO A 5 13.97 -3.27 0.20
CA PRO A 5 14.12 -2.32 1.29
C PRO A 5 13.98 -3.10 2.62
N GLU A 6 14.95 -2.92 3.52
CA GLU A 6 14.87 -3.48 4.87
C GLU A 6 13.55 -3.05 5.51
N PHE A 7 12.71 -4.02 5.87
CA PHE A 7 11.43 -3.76 6.52
C PHE A 7 11.67 -3.44 7.99
N ASP A 8 11.64 -2.14 8.34
CA ASP A 8 11.62 -1.72 9.74
C ASP A 8 10.33 -2.25 10.40
N SER A 9 10.51 -3.04 11.45
CA SER A 9 9.44 -3.70 12.22
C SER A 9 8.36 -2.75 12.76
N ARG A 10 8.65 -1.44 12.84
CA ARG A 10 7.69 -0.41 13.24
C ARG A 10 6.66 -0.10 12.15
N TYR A 11 6.94 -0.43 10.89
CA TYR A 11 6.03 -0.19 9.78
C TYR A 11 5.21 -1.44 9.48
N ARG A 12 3.92 -1.22 9.18
CA ARG A 12 3.03 -2.28 8.72
C ARG A 12 3.64 -2.93 7.47
N LYS A 13 3.81 -4.26 7.51
CA LYS A 13 4.26 -5.03 6.35
C LYS A 13 3.30 -4.76 5.17
N PRO A 14 3.80 -4.56 3.95
CA PRO A 14 2.94 -4.34 2.82
C PRO A 14 2.15 -5.62 2.55
N CYS A 15 0.89 -5.45 2.16
CA CYS A 15 -0.03 -6.53 1.89
C CYS A 15 -0.62 -6.37 0.48
N ALA A 16 -0.99 -7.47 -0.15
CA ALA A 16 -1.65 -7.48 -1.44
C ALA A 16 -2.81 -8.48 -1.46
N PRO A 17 -3.84 -8.26 -2.30
CA PRO A 17 -4.98 -9.17 -2.39
C PRO A 17 -4.57 -10.50 -3.04
N CYS A 18 -4.99 -11.61 -2.45
CA CYS A 18 -4.88 -12.94 -3.02
C CYS A 18 -5.57 -13.00 -4.39
N PRO A 19 -4.95 -13.61 -5.43
CA PRO A 19 -5.58 -13.75 -6.75
C PRO A 19 -6.87 -14.60 -6.72
N MET A 20 -6.97 -15.55 -5.78
CA MET A 20 -8.12 -16.46 -5.66
C MET A 20 -9.21 -15.90 -4.75
N CYS A 21 -8.91 -15.67 -3.46
CA CYS A 21 -9.91 -15.29 -2.48
C CYS A 21 -10.06 -13.79 -2.26
N LYS A 22 -9.24 -12.95 -2.91
CA LYS A 22 -9.20 -11.47 -2.80
C LYS A 22 -8.93 -10.92 -1.39
N LYS A 23 -8.73 -11.77 -0.39
CA LYS A 23 -8.29 -11.37 0.96
C LYS A 23 -6.80 -11.04 0.95
N HIS A 24 -6.36 -10.19 1.87
CA HIS A 24 -4.99 -9.69 1.89
C HIS A 24 -4.00 -10.73 2.44
N ILE A 25 -2.86 -10.84 1.76
CA ILE A 25 -1.69 -11.67 2.09
C ILE A 25 -0.51 -10.72 2.39
N ASN A 26 0.37 -11.07 3.34
CA ASN A 26 1.53 -10.25 3.64
C ASN A 26 2.68 -10.49 2.65
N HIS A 27 3.53 -9.48 2.47
CA HIS A 27 4.76 -9.62 1.70
C HIS A 27 5.67 -10.71 2.29
N GLY A 28 6.12 -11.63 1.42
CA GLY A 28 7.02 -12.72 1.78
C GLY A 28 6.31 -14.05 2.09
N GLU A 29 4.98 -14.08 2.13
CA GLU A 29 4.22 -15.33 2.28
C GLU A 29 4.11 -16.05 0.92
N LEU A 30 4.37 -17.36 0.91
CA LEU A 30 4.28 -18.22 -0.27
C LEU A 30 2.91 -18.90 -0.41
N GLU A 31 2.08 -18.85 0.62
CA GLU A 31 0.76 -19.47 0.65
C GLU A 31 -0.27 -18.51 1.26
N CYS A 32 -1.49 -18.52 0.74
CA CYS A 32 -2.59 -17.75 1.31
C CYS A 32 -3.23 -18.46 2.50
N TYR A 33 -3.07 -17.93 3.72
CA TYR A 33 -3.72 -18.44 4.94
C TYR A 33 -5.26 -18.48 4.91
N HIS A 34 -5.90 -17.79 3.97
CA HIS A 34 -7.36 -17.75 3.90
C HIS A 34 -7.97 -18.86 3.03
N CYS A 35 -7.25 -19.31 2.00
CA CYS A 35 -7.77 -20.27 1.03
C CYS A 35 -6.81 -21.40 0.67
N GLY A 36 -5.62 -21.45 1.28
CA GLY A 36 -4.61 -22.49 1.04
C GLY A 36 -4.00 -22.45 -0.37
N TYR A 37 -4.13 -21.32 -1.08
CA TYR A 37 -3.57 -21.20 -2.43
C TYR A 37 -2.06 -20.94 -2.33
N GLU A 38 -1.25 -21.84 -2.88
CA GLU A 38 0.18 -21.65 -3.06
C GLU A 38 0.46 -20.66 -4.19
N LEU A 39 1.20 -19.59 -3.87
CA LEU A 39 1.51 -18.55 -4.83
C LEU A 39 2.57 -19.01 -5.82
N THR A 40 2.27 -18.86 -7.10
CA THR A 40 3.26 -19.07 -8.15
C THR A 40 4.28 -17.93 -8.17
N VAL A 41 5.45 -18.17 -8.78
CA VAL A 41 6.46 -17.12 -9.00
C VAL A 41 5.88 -15.92 -9.77
N TYR A 42 4.92 -16.17 -10.67
CA TYR A 42 4.21 -15.12 -11.39
C TYR A 42 3.33 -14.28 -10.45
N ASP A 43 2.54 -14.93 -9.59
CA ASP A 43 1.69 -14.26 -8.60
C ASP A 43 2.53 -13.39 -7.66
N ILE A 44 3.65 -13.92 -7.16
CA ILE A 44 4.56 -13.19 -6.26
C ILE A 44 5.07 -11.92 -6.94
N ARG A 45 5.46 -11.97 -8.22
CA ARG A 45 5.89 -10.79 -8.97
C ARG A 45 4.77 -9.76 -9.13
N LEU A 46 3.56 -10.22 -9.46
CA LEU A 46 2.39 -9.36 -9.60
C LEU A 46 2.05 -8.65 -8.29
N LEU A 47 2.04 -9.38 -7.17
CA LEU A 47 1.79 -8.83 -5.84
C LEU A 47 2.88 -7.85 -5.43
N LYS A 48 4.16 -8.15 -5.70
CA LYS A 48 5.28 -7.23 -5.43
C LYS A 48 5.13 -5.91 -6.21
N GLN A 49 4.72 -5.98 -7.48
CA GLN A 49 4.41 -4.79 -8.27
C GLN A 49 3.22 -4.00 -7.70
N TYR A 50 2.15 -4.69 -7.30
CA TYR A 50 0.99 -4.07 -6.67
C TYR A 50 1.38 -3.30 -5.39
N MET A 51 2.14 -3.94 -4.50
CA MET A 51 2.58 -3.32 -3.24
C MET A 51 3.47 -2.09 -3.48
N ARG A 52 4.38 -2.15 -4.46
CA ARG A 52 5.21 -1.00 -4.86
C ARG A 52 4.35 0.17 -5.36
N LYS A 53 3.35 -0.12 -6.19
CA LYS A 53 2.42 0.89 -6.71
C LYS A 53 1.59 1.51 -5.60
N GLN A 54 1.11 0.71 -4.65
CA GLN A 54 0.34 1.21 -3.51
C GLN A 54 1.18 2.14 -2.60
N LYS A 55 2.46 1.80 -2.36
CA LYS A 55 3.39 2.67 -1.63
C LYS A 55 3.55 4.02 -2.32
N TYR A 56 3.76 4.01 -3.64
CA TYR A 56 3.91 5.25 -4.42
C TYR A 56 2.63 6.11 -4.39
N ASN A 57 1.46 5.48 -4.52
CA ASN A 57 0.19 6.18 -4.42
C ASN A 57 -0.04 6.78 -3.02
N GLY A 58 0.34 6.06 -1.96
CA GLY A 58 0.27 6.57 -0.59
C GLY A 58 1.16 7.79 -0.37
N ILE A 59 2.39 7.77 -0.90
CA ILE A 59 3.32 8.91 -0.84
C ILE A 59 2.74 10.12 -1.62
N TRP A 60 2.21 9.88 -2.82
CA TRP A 60 1.59 10.95 -3.61
C TRP A 60 0.39 11.58 -2.92
N LEU A 61 -0.44 10.76 -2.26
CA LEU A 61 -1.59 11.23 -1.50
C LEU A 61 -1.12 12.10 -0.31
N ALA A 62 -0.12 11.61 0.44
CA ALA A 62 0.45 12.34 1.57
C ALA A 62 1.10 13.67 1.16
N LEU A 63 1.61 13.79 -0.06
CA LEU A 63 2.17 15.04 -0.58
C LEU A 63 1.08 16.05 -0.96
N LYS A 64 -0.04 15.60 -1.56
CA LYS A 64 -1.08 16.48 -2.11
C LYS A 64 -2.16 16.85 -1.10
N VAL A 65 -2.55 15.95 -0.21
CA VAL A 65 -3.68 16.17 0.71
C VAL A 65 -3.42 17.30 1.71
N PRO A 66 -2.25 17.40 2.37
CA PRO A 66 -2.00 18.47 3.34
C PRO A 66 -2.12 19.90 2.77
N PRO A 67 -1.47 20.27 1.65
CA PRO A 67 -1.61 21.64 1.12
C PRO A 67 -3.06 21.95 0.71
N ILE A 68 -3.77 20.98 0.13
CA ILE A 68 -5.20 21.15 -0.22
C ILE A 68 -6.04 21.38 1.04
N ALA A 69 -5.81 20.58 2.09
CA ALA A 69 -6.52 20.71 3.36
C ALA A 69 -6.27 22.08 4.03
N ILE A 70 -5.03 22.58 4.00
CA ILE A 70 -4.68 23.89 4.54
C ILE A 70 -5.43 24.99 3.78
N ILE A 71 -5.44 24.95 2.45
CA ILE A 71 -6.14 25.95 1.63
C ILE A 71 -7.64 25.94 1.90
N LEU A 72 -8.26 24.75 1.98
CA LEU A 72 -9.69 24.65 2.30
C LEU A 72 -9.99 25.18 3.70
N PHE A 73 -9.11 24.91 4.66
CA PHE A 73 -9.25 25.40 6.03
C PHE A 73 -9.14 26.93 6.11
N THR A 74 -8.19 27.54 5.39
CA THR A 74 -8.06 29.01 5.37
C THR A 74 -9.23 29.69 4.69
N ILE A 75 -9.74 29.15 3.59
CA ILE A 75 -10.94 29.67 2.90
C ILE A 75 -12.16 29.58 3.81
N TYR A 76 -12.35 28.45 4.51
CA TYR A 76 -13.44 28.29 5.46
C TYR A 76 -13.38 29.37 6.56
N PHE A 77 -12.20 29.60 7.12
CA PHE A 77 -12.01 30.61 8.16
C PHE A 77 -12.31 32.03 7.65
N LEU A 78 -11.85 32.37 6.44
CA LEU A 78 -12.10 33.68 5.82
C LEU A 78 -13.56 33.95 5.42
N LEU A 79 -14.37 32.91 5.20
CA LEU A 79 -15.77 33.06 4.78
C LEU A 79 -16.75 33.09 5.96
N PHE A 80 -16.38 32.50 7.10
CA PHE A 80 -17.25 32.33 8.27
C PHE A 80 -16.84 33.17 9.48
N GLU A 81 -15.73 33.90 9.38
CA GLU A 81 -15.30 34.93 10.33
C GLU A 81 -15.41 36.32 9.68
#